data_AF-A0A7V9I8L6-F1
#
_entry.id   AF-A0A7V9I8L6-F1
#
_cell.length_a   1.000
_cell.length_b   1.000
_cell.length_c   1.000
_cell.angle_alpha   90.00
_cell.angle_beta   90.00
_cell.angle_gamma   90.00
#
_symmetry.space_group_name_H-M   'P 1'
#
loop_
_entity.id
_entity.type
_entity.pdbx_description
1 polymer ?
#
loop_
_entity_poly.entity_id
_entity_poly.type
_entity_poly.pdbx_seq_one_letter_code
_entity_poly.pdbx_strand_id
1 'polypeptide(L)'
;QIAESVRELATKIITALDTANATQGVVHGDFYDDQALVGADGVVLLDFDEGRSGAVLQDVGNYLAHLTAGNGGGQHDPDGIRAAFLHAYTALRPVPEEQVLAWETAALLKLVSGPFRRLEPRWDEGMERLVRLAGQRLQESGIGRAPVVLAAVDPMLPQVADLLDMDAISARLESEVYKEPVAVIGVEVVRHKPGRRCILRYDVEVGASGNARRERLYGKTFASTRGPQVYETISSITANRACGAQVRVPEPVAYLPDLKLLLQREAPGQPVVHALLQGDDRPAQHIAAALSALHTSGLELRRRHDSTKELRTLAERVERLAATCPDLAPLARRCLTAVHDADPGTMRWRWRPVHRDFYHDQLLWDGQRLAVLDFDDAAMSEPAVDVANFTAHLTLLSLQQPEAAPCLAVVADAFAACYRAHDVDLDRNLLRVLEGATLLRLSEIHLLRNGGEQLAARLLHEASFLLDVRVDLVQR
;
A
#
# COMPACT_ATOMS: atom_id res chain seq x y z
N GLN A 1 -4.80 13.44 -21.74
CA GLN A 1 -4.77 12.63 -20.51
C GLN A 1 -3.78 11.47 -20.65
N ILE A 2 -3.98 10.51 -21.57
CA ILE A 2 -3.06 9.37 -21.83
C ILE A 2 -1.61 9.82 -22.06
N ALA A 3 -1.38 10.85 -22.87
CA ALA A 3 -0.04 11.36 -23.17
C ALA A 3 0.70 11.91 -21.93
N GLU A 4 -0.01 12.42 -20.92
CA GLU A 4 0.59 12.88 -19.67
C GLU A 4 0.97 11.71 -18.78
N SER A 5 0.06 10.73 -18.63
CA SER A 5 0.32 9.49 -17.89
C SER A 5 1.49 8.70 -18.47
N VAL A 6 1.58 8.60 -19.80
CA VAL A 6 2.72 7.96 -20.47
C VAL A 6 4.02 8.71 -20.19
N ARG A 7 4.03 10.05 -20.24
CA ARG A 7 5.23 10.85 -19.92
C ARG A 7 5.67 10.67 -18.47
N GLU A 8 4.72 10.66 -17.54
CA GLU A 8 5.01 10.45 -16.11
C GLU A 8 5.60 9.05 -15.86
N LEU A 9 4.97 8.01 -16.41
CA LEU A 9 5.47 6.64 -16.29
C LEU A 9 6.82 6.45 -16.97
N ALA A 10 7.01 7.01 -18.16
CA ALA A 10 8.28 6.97 -18.89
C ALA A 10 9.42 7.63 -18.09
N THR A 11 9.15 8.77 -17.45
CA THR A 11 10.15 9.45 -16.61
C THR A 11 10.58 8.57 -15.43
N LYS A 12 9.59 7.99 -14.72
CA LYS A 12 9.86 7.11 -13.56
C LYS A 12 10.64 5.87 -13.95
N ILE A 13 10.31 5.25 -15.09
CA ILE A 13 10.96 4.01 -15.50
C ILE A 13 12.37 4.24 -16.05
N ILE A 14 12.62 5.35 -16.76
CA ILE A 14 13.98 5.69 -17.22
C ILE A 14 14.90 5.86 -16.01
N THR A 15 14.48 6.64 -15.02
CA THR A 15 15.27 6.83 -13.79
C THR A 15 15.57 5.51 -13.08
N ALA A 16 14.62 4.58 -13.09
CA ALA A 16 14.79 3.29 -12.46
C ALA A 16 15.72 2.34 -13.20
N LEU A 17 15.62 2.31 -14.52
CA LEU A 17 16.47 1.46 -15.35
C LEU A 17 17.91 1.98 -15.37
N ASP A 18 18.10 3.30 -15.26
CA ASP A 18 19.43 3.92 -15.16
C ASP A 18 20.13 3.61 -13.82
N THR A 19 19.38 3.46 -12.73
CA THR A 19 19.93 3.13 -11.40
C THR A 19 20.07 1.64 -11.16
N ALA A 20 19.35 0.80 -11.91
CA ALA A 20 19.47 -0.64 -11.84
C ALA A 20 20.79 -1.10 -12.47
N ASN A 21 21.64 -1.78 -11.69
CA ASN A 21 22.87 -2.38 -12.20
C ASN A 21 22.55 -3.65 -13.02
N ALA A 22 21.96 -3.44 -14.21
CA ALA A 22 21.41 -4.51 -15.04
C ALA A 22 22.52 -5.38 -15.60
N THR A 23 22.37 -6.71 -15.45
CA THR A 23 23.33 -7.65 -16.01
C THR A 23 23.36 -7.54 -17.52
N GLN A 24 24.54 -7.30 -18.08
CA GLN A 24 24.74 -7.20 -19.52
C GLN A 24 24.94 -8.58 -20.14
N GLY A 25 24.45 -8.77 -21.36
CA GLY A 25 24.61 -9.99 -22.13
C GLY A 25 24.13 -9.80 -23.57
N VAL A 26 24.16 -10.88 -24.35
CA VAL A 26 23.53 -10.89 -25.67
C VAL A 26 22.02 -10.95 -25.46
N VAL A 27 21.32 -10.02 -26.08
CA VAL A 27 19.86 -9.95 -26.11
C VAL A 27 19.38 -10.14 -27.55
N HIS A 28 18.22 -10.77 -27.68
CA HIS A 28 17.45 -10.86 -28.92
C HIS A 28 16.99 -9.48 -29.38
N GLY A 29 16.62 -8.60 -28.43
CA GLY A 29 16.38 -7.19 -28.68
C GLY A 29 14.92 -6.81 -28.89
N ASP A 30 14.10 -7.74 -29.38
CA ASP A 30 12.65 -7.60 -29.51
C ASP A 30 11.93 -8.93 -29.26
N PHE A 31 12.33 -9.68 -28.22
CA PHE A 31 11.81 -11.03 -27.99
C PHE A 31 10.33 -11.05 -27.54
N TYR A 32 9.47 -11.76 -28.27
CA TYR A 32 8.09 -12.10 -27.85
C TYR A 32 7.63 -13.45 -28.42
N ASP A 33 6.40 -13.85 -28.11
CA ASP A 33 5.85 -15.19 -28.36
C ASP A 33 5.79 -15.62 -29.83
N ASP A 34 5.54 -14.71 -30.78
CA ASP A 34 5.52 -15.06 -32.21
C ASP A 34 6.90 -15.44 -32.79
N GLN A 35 7.99 -15.19 -32.04
CA GLN A 35 9.35 -15.49 -32.47
C GLN A 35 9.90 -16.80 -31.91
N ALA A 36 9.06 -17.60 -31.24
CA ALA A 36 9.43 -18.91 -30.72
C ALA A 36 8.57 -20.01 -31.36
N LEU A 37 9.21 -20.95 -32.04
CA LEU A 37 8.57 -22.18 -32.52
C LEU A 37 8.86 -23.32 -31.56
N VAL A 38 7.81 -23.93 -31.02
CA VAL A 38 7.91 -25.06 -30.09
C VAL A 38 7.58 -26.36 -30.82
N GLY A 39 8.52 -27.29 -30.86
CA GLY A 39 8.37 -28.63 -31.44
C GLY A 39 8.73 -29.73 -30.46
N ALA A 40 8.59 -30.99 -30.88
CA ALA A 40 8.89 -32.16 -30.04
C ALA A 40 10.37 -32.21 -29.60
N ASP A 41 11.28 -31.66 -30.41
CA ASP A 41 12.73 -31.68 -30.17
C ASP A 41 13.26 -30.42 -29.46
N GLY A 42 12.39 -29.47 -29.10
CA GLY A 42 12.76 -28.25 -28.36
C GLY A 42 12.16 -26.96 -28.92
N VAL A 43 12.78 -25.85 -28.57
CA VAL A 43 12.36 -24.49 -28.95
C VAL A 43 13.35 -23.91 -29.96
N VAL A 44 12.84 -23.39 -31.07
CA VAL A 44 13.60 -22.65 -32.08
C VAL A 44 13.23 -21.18 -31.97
N LEU A 45 14.23 -20.33 -31.74
CA LEU A 45 14.08 -18.88 -31.74
C LEU A 45 14.32 -18.32 -33.14
N LEU A 46 13.52 -17.34 -33.53
CA LEU A 46 13.54 -16.69 -34.83
C LEU A 46 13.82 -15.18 -34.65
N ASP A 47 14.05 -14.50 -35.78
CA ASP A 47 14.05 -13.02 -35.86
C ASP A 47 15.11 -12.33 -34.98
N PHE A 48 16.39 -12.59 -35.22
CA PHE A 48 17.51 -12.00 -34.49
C PHE A 48 17.97 -10.64 -35.06
N ASP A 49 17.14 -9.96 -35.87
CA ASP A 49 17.54 -8.74 -36.57
C ASP A 49 17.85 -7.58 -35.60
N GLU A 50 17.24 -7.58 -34.42
CA GLU A 50 17.47 -6.62 -33.33
C GLU A 50 18.55 -7.06 -32.32
N GLY A 51 19.22 -8.18 -32.60
CA GLY A 51 20.18 -8.82 -31.72
C GLY A 51 21.38 -7.94 -31.41
N ARG A 52 21.66 -7.74 -30.11
CA ARG A 52 22.73 -6.84 -29.64
C ARG A 52 23.23 -7.19 -28.25
N SER A 53 24.29 -6.52 -27.80
CA SER A 53 24.64 -6.50 -26.38
C SER A 53 23.74 -5.53 -25.63
N GLY A 54 23.15 -5.96 -24.52
CA GLY A 54 22.27 -5.13 -23.70
C GLY A 54 21.90 -5.78 -22.37
N ALA A 55 20.97 -5.14 -21.65
CA ALA A 55 20.44 -5.66 -20.41
C ALA A 55 19.60 -6.92 -20.67
N VAL A 56 19.99 -8.06 -20.11
CA VAL A 56 19.35 -9.36 -20.37
C VAL A 56 17.87 -9.41 -20.02
N LEU A 57 17.45 -8.59 -19.05
CA LEU A 57 16.05 -8.47 -18.64
C LEU A 57 15.18 -7.73 -19.64
N GLN A 58 15.77 -7.09 -20.66
CA GLN A 58 15.01 -6.45 -21.74
C GLN A 58 14.12 -7.47 -22.46
N ASP A 59 14.67 -8.61 -22.87
CA ASP A 59 13.92 -9.67 -23.57
C ASP A 59 12.87 -10.31 -22.67
N VAL A 60 13.22 -10.52 -21.40
CA VAL A 60 12.31 -11.05 -20.38
C VAL A 60 11.11 -10.12 -20.20
N GLY A 61 11.36 -8.82 -19.99
CA GLY A 61 10.33 -7.83 -19.82
C GLY A 61 9.45 -7.68 -21.07
N ASN A 62 10.05 -7.75 -22.27
CA ASN A 62 9.31 -7.67 -23.53
C ASN A 62 8.36 -8.87 -23.71
N TYR A 63 8.86 -10.09 -23.49
CA TYR A 63 8.05 -11.30 -23.55
C TYR A 63 6.87 -11.26 -22.57
N LEU A 64 7.12 -10.89 -21.30
CA LEU A 64 6.07 -10.79 -20.28
C LEU A 64 5.04 -9.71 -20.59
N ALA A 65 5.48 -8.58 -21.15
CA ALA A 65 4.60 -7.51 -21.58
C ALA A 65 3.67 -7.96 -22.72
N HIS A 66 4.18 -8.74 -23.68
CA HIS A 66 3.37 -9.31 -24.76
C HIS A 66 2.34 -10.33 -24.23
N LEU A 67 2.75 -11.23 -23.32
CA LEU A 67 1.82 -12.15 -22.65
C LEU A 67 0.71 -11.41 -21.90
N THR A 68 1.07 -10.33 -21.20
CA THR A 68 0.12 -9.50 -20.43
C THR A 68 -0.76 -8.63 -21.34
N ALA A 69 -0.23 -8.17 -22.48
CA ALA A 69 -0.94 -7.31 -23.42
C ALA A 69 -1.91 -8.07 -24.34
N GLY A 70 -1.70 -9.37 -24.54
CA GLY A 70 -2.49 -10.22 -25.43
C GLY A 70 -3.99 -10.14 -25.17
N ASN A 71 -4.77 -9.80 -26.20
CA ASN A 71 -6.22 -9.82 -26.14
C ASN A 71 -6.71 -11.27 -26.06
N GLY A 72 -7.48 -11.60 -25.02
CA GLY A 72 -8.06 -12.92 -24.72
C GLY A 72 -8.96 -13.52 -25.82
N GLY A 73 -8.36 -13.93 -26.94
CA GLY A 73 -8.98 -14.83 -27.92
C GLY A 73 -8.82 -16.31 -27.55
N GLY A 74 -8.02 -16.61 -26.54
CA GLY A 74 -7.76 -17.97 -26.05
C GLY A 74 -8.19 -18.16 -24.60
N GLN A 75 -8.60 -19.39 -24.29
CA GLN A 75 -9.03 -19.88 -22.98
C GLN A 75 -7.85 -20.07 -22.00
N HIS A 76 -6.88 -19.16 -22.03
CA HIS A 76 -5.62 -19.29 -21.29
C HIS A 76 -5.53 -18.21 -20.21
N ASP A 77 -4.96 -18.61 -19.07
CA ASP A 77 -4.65 -17.77 -17.90
C ASP A 77 -3.31 -17.04 -18.13
N PRO A 78 -3.32 -15.74 -18.51
CA PRO A 78 -2.09 -15.02 -18.84
C PRO A 78 -1.18 -14.85 -17.61
N ASP A 79 -1.76 -14.67 -16.43
CA ASP A 79 -1.01 -14.53 -15.18
C ASP A 79 -0.37 -15.87 -14.78
N GLY A 80 -1.06 -16.98 -14.98
CA GLY A 80 -0.51 -18.33 -14.79
C GLY A 80 0.68 -18.62 -15.71
N ILE A 81 0.60 -18.26 -16.99
CA ILE A 81 1.70 -18.43 -17.95
C ILE A 81 2.87 -17.50 -17.60
N ARG A 82 2.58 -16.24 -17.26
CA ARG A 82 3.56 -15.26 -16.80
C ARG A 82 4.34 -15.79 -15.58
N ALA A 83 3.63 -16.31 -14.59
CA ALA A 83 4.22 -16.88 -13.38
C ALA A 83 5.06 -18.14 -13.68
N ALA A 84 4.58 -19.02 -14.56
CA ALA A 84 5.30 -20.22 -14.95
C ALA A 84 6.62 -19.91 -15.68
N PHE A 85 6.58 -18.96 -16.62
CA PHE A 85 7.78 -18.51 -17.32
C PHE A 85 8.79 -17.88 -16.35
N LEU A 86 8.33 -16.97 -15.49
CA LEU A 86 9.20 -16.29 -14.52
C LEU A 86 9.82 -17.27 -13.54
N HIS A 87 9.04 -18.24 -13.04
CA HIS A 87 9.55 -19.29 -12.17
C HIS A 87 10.67 -20.09 -12.86
N ALA A 88 10.46 -20.53 -14.10
CA ALA A 88 11.45 -21.28 -14.86
C ALA A 88 12.71 -20.44 -15.18
N TYR A 89 12.53 -19.18 -15.56
CA TYR A 89 13.64 -18.27 -15.85
C TYR A 89 14.47 -17.99 -14.60
N THR A 90 13.82 -17.64 -13.48
CA THR A 90 14.49 -17.34 -12.20
C THR A 90 15.21 -18.56 -11.62
N ALA A 91 14.70 -19.78 -11.85
CA ALA A 91 15.37 -21.02 -11.45
C ALA A 91 16.70 -21.23 -12.17
N LEU A 92 16.82 -20.82 -13.44
CA LEU A 92 18.05 -20.90 -14.22
C LEU A 92 18.97 -19.70 -13.97
N ARG A 93 18.39 -18.52 -13.80
CA ARG A 93 19.09 -17.27 -13.59
C ARG A 93 18.38 -16.44 -12.51
N PRO A 94 18.87 -16.45 -11.27
CA PRO A 94 18.30 -15.65 -10.20
C PRO A 94 18.29 -14.16 -10.57
N VAL A 95 17.09 -13.57 -10.60
CA VAL A 95 16.88 -12.16 -10.92
C VAL A 95 15.92 -11.53 -9.92
N PRO A 96 16.16 -10.28 -9.48
CA PRO A 96 15.22 -9.57 -8.61
C PRO A 96 13.91 -9.29 -9.34
N GLU A 97 12.79 -9.62 -8.69
CA GLU A 97 11.44 -9.43 -9.25
C GLU A 97 11.16 -7.96 -9.59
N GLU A 98 11.63 -7.03 -8.76
CA GLU A 98 11.56 -5.58 -8.99
C GLU A 98 12.16 -5.16 -10.34
N GLN A 99 13.31 -5.74 -10.73
CA GLN A 99 13.97 -5.40 -12.00
C GLN A 99 13.18 -5.96 -13.17
N VAL A 100 12.65 -7.18 -13.07
CA VAL A 100 11.79 -7.77 -14.09
C VAL A 100 10.57 -6.87 -14.32
N LEU A 101 9.89 -6.46 -13.25
CA LEU A 101 8.69 -5.63 -13.33
C LEU A 101 8.99 -4.25 -13.95
N ALA A 102 10.17 -3.69 -13.69
CA ALA A 102 10.62 -2.47 -14.37
C ALA A 102 10.78 -2.67 -15.88
N TRP A 103 11.48 -3.73 -16.31
CA TRP A 103 11.64 -4.01 -17.75
C TRP A 103 10.31 -4.34 -18.42
N GLU A 104 9.40 -5.06 -17.75
CA GLU A 104 8.03 -5.31 -18.23
C GLU A 104 7.22 -4.02 -18.35
N THR A 105 7.33 -3.11 -17.37
CA THR A 105 6.69 -1.78 -17.43
C THR A 105 7.18 -0.99 -18.64
N ALA A 106 8.49 -0.96 -18.88
CA ALA A 106 9.07 -0.26 -20.03
C ALA A 106 8.57 -0.85 -21.36
N ALA A 107 8.47 -2.18 -21.45
CA ALA A 107 7.92 -2.85 -22.63
C ALA A 107 6.42 -2.56 -22.83
N LEU A 108 5.60 -2.60 -21.78
CA LEU A 108 4.18 -2.24 -21.85
C LEU A 108 3.98 -0.81 -22.37
N LEU A 109 4.82 0.14 -21.93
CA LEU A 109 4.79 1.52 -22.45
C LEU A 109 5.12 1.61 -23.94
N LYS A 110 6.04 0.78 -24.45
CA LYS A 110 6.32 0.68 -25.90
C LYS A 110 5.11 0.15 -26.67
N LEU A 111 4.38 -0.80 -26.08
CA LEU A 111 3.19 -1.41 -26.67
C LEU A 111 1.96 -0.49 -26.68
N VAL A 112 1.95 0.60 -25.91
CA VAL A 112 0.79 1.54 -25.82
C VAL A 112 0.34 2.02 -27.20
N SER A 113 1.25 2.25 -28.14
CA SER A 113 0.86 2.68 -29.50
C SER A 113 0.31 1.56 -30.40
N GLY A 114 0.40 0.31 -29.96
CA GLY A 114 0.04 -0.90 -30.71
C GLY A 114 -1.41 -0.95 -31.16
N PRO A 115 -2.41 -0.80 -30.27
CA PRO A 115 -3.82 -0.83 -30.65
C PRO A 115 -4.17 0.19 -31.74
N PHE A 116 -3.59 1.40 -31.67
CA PHE A 116 -3.75 2.42 -32.70
C PHE A 116 -3.05 2.03 -34.01
N ARG A 117 -1.81 1.55 -33.95
CA ARG A 117 -1.04 1.14 -35.15
C ARG A 117 -1.67 -0.03 -35.89
N ARG A 118 -2.30 -0.97 -35.17
CA ARG A 118 -2.99 -2.14 -35.73
C ARG A 118 -4.44 -1.86 -36.10
N LEU A 119 -4.92 -0.62 -35.92
CA LEU A 119 -6.29 -0.20 -36.22
C LEU A 119 -7.34 -1.07 -35.51
N GLU A 120 -7.07 -1.45 -34.27
CA GLU A 120 -7.99 -2.26 -33.48
C GLU A 120 -9.30 -1.48 -33.19
N PRO A 121 -10.45 -2.15 -33.13
CA PRO A 121 -11.68 -1.53 -32.62
C PRO A 121 -11.45 -1.04 -31.19
N ARG A 122 -11.92 0.18 -30.87
CA ARG A 122 -11.71 0.82 -29.55
C ARG A 122 -10.23 0.89 -29.16
N TRP A 123 -9.38 1.25 -30.14
CA TRP A 123 -7.94 1.39 -29.94
C TRP A 123 -7.60 2.30 -28.75
N ASP A 124 -8.40 3.33 -28.49
CA ASP A 124 -8.29 4.24 -27.36
C ASP A 124 -8.35 3.51 -26.01
N GLU A 125 -9.32 2.60 -25.84
CA GLU A 125 -9.42 1.76 -24.64
C GLU A 125 -8.28 0.76 -24.54
N GLY A 126 -7.82 0.22 -25.66
CA GLY A 126 -6.62 -0.61 -25.71
C GLY A 126 -5.39 0.15 -25.21
N MET A 127 -5.20 1.40 -25.65
CA MET A 127 -4.12 2.27 -25.19
C MET A 127 -4.23 2.55 -23.68
N GLU A 128 -5.42 2.89 -23.20
CA GLU A 128 -5.68 3.14 -21.77
C GLU A 128 -5.43 1.90 -20.91
N ARG A 129 -5.81 0.71 -21.39
CA ARG A 129 -5.54 -0.55 -20.71
C ARG A 129 -4.04 -0.78 -20.56
N LEU A 130 -3.26 -0.60 -21.62
CA LEU A 130 -1.81 -0.80 -21.57
C LEU A 130 -1.11 0.22 -20.65
N VAL A 131 -1.56 1.47 -20.64
CA VAL A 131 -1.05 2.48 -19.69
C VAL A 131 -1.39 2.11 -18.26
N ARG A 132 -2.59 1.57 -18.00
CA ARG A 132 -3.00 1.10 -16.67
C ARG A 132 -2.17 -0.08 -16.20
N LEU A 133 -1.95 -1.07 -17.07
CA LEU A 133 -1.10 -2.24 -16.80
C LEU A 133 0.34 -1.81 -16.51
N ALA A 134 0.90 -0.90 -17.30
CA ALA A 134 2.22 -0.33 -17.03
C ALA A 134 2.26 0.38 -15.66
N GLY A 135 1.21 1.13 -15.30
CA GLY A 135 1.08 1.75 -14.00
C GLY A 135 1.01 0.75 -12.84
N GLN A 136 0.29 -0.36 -13.01
CA GLN A 136 0.20 -1.44 -12.04
C GLN A 136 1.54 -2.15 -11.84
N ARG A 137 2.22 -2.53 -12.93
CA ARG A 137 3.56 -3.16 -12.87
C ARG A 137 4.59 -2.24 -12.21
N LEU A 138 4.54 -0.94 -12.49
CA LEU A 138 5.39 0.04 -11.80
C LEU A 138 5.09 0.10 -10.30
N GLN A 139 3.81 0.05 -9.89
CA GLN A 139 3.46 0.02 -8.46
C GLN A 139 3.92 -1.27 -7.77
N GLU A 140 3.71 -2.42 -8.40
CA GLU A 140 4.13 -3.74 -7.90
C GLU A 140 5.65 -3.83 -7.77
N SER A 141 6.39 -3.21 -8.70
CA SER A 141 7.85 -3.20 -8.66
C SER A 141 8.42 -2.42 -7.47
N GLY A 142 7.62 -1.57 -6.82
CA GLY A 142 8.10 -0.59 -5.83
C GLY A 142 8.96 0.53 -6.42
N ILE A 143 9.36 0.39 -7.68
CA ILE A 143 10.16 1.33 -8.45
C ILE A 143 9.25 2.50 -8.87
N GLY A 144 9.71 3.73 -8.64
CA GLY A 144 8.87 4.91 -8.81
C GLY A 144 8.12 5.35 -7.55
N ARG A 145 8.32 4.65 -6.40
CA ARG A 145 8.60 5.42 -5.18
C ARG A 145 9.90 6.15 -5.49
N ALA A 146 9.80 7.39 -5.98
CA ALA A 146 10.99 8.21 -6.11
C ALA A 146 11.75 8.07 -4.78
N PRO A 147 13.07 7.77 -4.77
CA PRO A 147 13.82 7.96 -3.54
C PRO A 147 13.43 9.36 -3.09
N VAL A 148 12.90 9.48 -1.88
CA VAL A 148 12.56 10.80 -1.38
C VAL A 148 13.88 11.49 -1.13
N VAL A 149 14.42 12.11 -2.19
CA VAL A 149 15.61 12.93 -2.13
C VAL A 149 15.17 14.14 -1.34
N LEU A 150 15.62 14.21 -0.10
CA LEU A 150 15.46 15.40 0.72
C LEU A 150 16.29 16.50 0.07
N ALA A 151 15.65 17.30 -0.78
CA ALA A 151 16.29 18.41 -1.49
C ALA A 151 16.87 19.46 -0.53
N ALA A 152 16.39 19.48 0.72
CA ALA A 152 16.91 20.28 1.82
C ALA A 152 16.62 19.59 3.17
N VAL A 153 17.44 19.88 4.18
CA VAL A 153 17.18 19.47 5.57
C VAL A 153 15.86 20.09 6.02
N ASP A 154 14.90 19.24 6.42
CA ASP A 154 13.62 19.67 6.97
C ASP A 154 13.87 20.38 8.32
N PRO A 155 13.59 21.70 8.45
CA PRO A 155 13.92 22.45 9.66
C PRO A 155 13.23 21.93 10.92
N MET A 156 12.11 21.22 10.76
CA MET A 156 11.36 20.62 11.88
C MET A 156 11.81 19.19 12.18
N LEU A 157 12.70 18.63 11.36
CA LEU A 157 13.33 17.33 11.54
C LEU A 157 14.86 17.44 11.33
N PRO A 158 15.57 18.30 12.08
CA PRO A 158 17.00 18.53 11.88
C PRO A 158 17.83 17.25 12.02
N GLN A 159 17.38 16.31 12.86
CA GLN A 159 18.02 15.02 13.06
C GLN A 159 18.08 14.14 11.81
N VAL A 160 17.30 14.43 10.76
CA VAL A 160 17.27 13.60 9.54
C VAL A 160 18.61 13.63 8.80
N ALA A 161 19.39 14.70 8.94
CA ALA A 161 20.75 14.75 8.41
C ALA A 161 21.63 13.64 9.03
N ASP A 162 21.63 13.54 10.37
CA ASP A 162 22.37 12.52 11.11
C ASP A 162 21.84 11.09 10.83
N LEU A 163 20.53 10.97 10.56
CA LEU A 163 19.89 9.69 10.24
C LEU A 163 20.20 9.17 8.83
N LEU A 164 20.69 10.03 7.94
CA LEU A 164 21.15 9.66 6.59
C LEU A 164 22.66 9.42 6.53
N ASP A 165 23.42 9.90 7.51
CA ASP A 165 24.83 9.61 7.65
C ASP A 165 25.00 8.17 8.18
N MET A 166 25.47 7.28 7.30
CA MET A 166 25.62 5.86 7.60
C MET A 166 26.64 5.60 8.71
N ASP A 167 27.71 6.40 8.79
CA ASP A 167 28.74 6.22 9.82
C ASP A 167 28.21 6.69 11.18
N ALA A 168 27.52 7.83 11.19
CA ALA A 168 26.89 8.36 12.40
C ALA A 168 25.87 7.37 12.96
N ILE A 169 24.94 6.85 12.13
CA ILE A 169 23.93 5.92 12.60
C ILE A 169 24.53 4.55 12.98
N SER A 170 25.57 4.07 12.28
CA SER A 170 26.29 2.84 12.64
C SER A 170 26.83 2.91 14.07
N ALA A 171 27.50 4.02 14.41
CA ALA A 171 28.04 4.24 15.75
C ALA A 171 26.94 4.26 16.83
N ARG A 172 25.76 4.85 16.53
CA ARG A 172 24.61 4.86 17.45
C ARG A 172 24.02 3.44 17.62
N LEU A 173 23.87 2.69 16.54
CA LEU A 173 23.35 1.32 16.59
C LEU A 173 24.29 0.38 17.36
N GLU A 174 25.59 0.46 17.13
CA GLU A 174 26.60 -0.30 17.86
C GLU A 174 26.58 0.03 19.35
N SER A 175 26.66 1.32 19.70
CA SER A 175 26.83 1.74 21.08
C SER A 175 25.55 1.68 21.92
N GLU A 176 24.36 1.88 21.35
CA GLU A 176 23.11 2.00 22.11
C GLU A 176 22.15 0.83 21.92
N VAL A 177 22.15 0.20 20.74
CA VAL A 177 21.14 -0.81 20.37
C VAL A 177 21.70 -2.23 20.49
N TYR A 178 22.74 -2.54 19.72
CA TYR A 178 23.23 -3.92 19.58
C TYR A 178 24.33 -4.29 20.58
N LYS A 179 25.16 -3.33 21.02
CA LYS A 179 26.31 -3.56 21.90
C LYS A 179 27.34 -4.53 21.30
N GLU A 180 27.44 -4.55 19.98
CA GLU A 180 28.37 -5.31 19.14
C GLU A 180 28.62 -4.51 17.85
N PRO A 181 29.68 -4.81 17.06
CA PRO A 181 29.98 -4.05 15.85
C PRO A 181 28.79 -3.97 14.88
N VAL A 182 28.48 -2.77 14.39
CA VAL A 182 27.40 -2.54 13.42
C VAL A 182 27.90 -1.70 12.26
N ALA A 183 27.57 -2.11 11.04
CA ALA A 183 27.74 -1.31 9.84
C ALA A 183 26.40 -1.13 9.13
N VAL A 184 25.98 0.11 8.91
CA VAL A 184 24.89 0.45 7.99
C VAL A 184 25.46 0.49 6.58
N ILE A 185 25.03 -0.46 5.76
CA ILE A 185 25.50 -0.64 4.38
C ILE A 185 24.54 -0.03 3.35
N GLY A 186 23.36 0.42 3.78
CA GLY A 186 22.40 1.12 2.96
C GLY A 186 21.39 1.88 3.79
N VAL A 187 20.98 3.05 3.30
CA VAL A 187 19.90 3.86 3.85
C VAL A 187 19.00 4.36 2.73
N GLU A 188 17.69 4.21 2.90
CA GLU A 188 16.68 4.67 1.95
C GLU A 188 15.59 5.46 2.67
N VAL A 189 15.22 6.63 2.15
CA VAL A 189 14.03 7.36 2.64
C VAL A 189 12.78 6.74 2.02
N VAL A 190 12.09 5.92 2.81
CA VAL A 190 10.84 5.25 2.42
C VAL A 190 9.69 6.24 2.30
N ARG A 191 9.62 7.20 3.24
CA ARG A 191 8.57 8.21 3.24
C ARG A 191 8.95 9.45 4.04
N HIS A 192 8.76 10.62 3.45
CA HIS A 192 8.83 11.90 4.16
C HIS A 192 7.48 12.62 4.13
N LYS A 193 7.02 13.07 5.30
CA LYS A 193 5.93 14.04 5.45
C LYS A 193 6.56 15.32 6.03
N PRO A 194 6.82 16.35 5.20
CA PRO A 194 7.48 17.58 5.62
C PRO A 194 6.87 18.17 6.89
N GLY A 195 7.72 18.59 7.82
CA GLY A 195 7.29 19.19 9.08
C GLY A 195 6.73 18.21 10.11
N ARG A 196 6.63 16.92 9.80
CA ARG A 196 5.86 15.95 10.61
C ARG A 196 6.65 14.69 10.97
N ARG A 197 7.04 13.90 9.97
CA ARG A 197 7.71 12.60 10.18
C ARG A 197 8.50 12.14 8.96
N CYS A 198 9.54 11.35 9.20
CA CYS A 198 10.30 10.65 8.16
C CYS A 198 10.42 9.16 8.52
N ILE A 199 10.33 8.30 7.51
CA ILE A 199 10.52 6.85 7.62
C ILE A 199 11.70 6.48 6.74
N LEU A 200 12.70 5.83 7.34
CA LEU A 200 13.92 5.35 6.68
C LEU A 200 13.97 3.81 6.76
N ARG A 201 14.55 3.17 5.73
CA ARG A 201 14.98 1.78 5.78
C ARG A 201 16.50 1.76 5.90
N TYR A 202 17.01 0.94 6.79
CA TYR A 202 18.43 0.65 6.95
C TYR A 202 18.69 -0.81 6.63
N ASP A 203 19.67 -1.07 5.77
CA ASP A 203 20.27 -2.39 5.60
C ASP A 203 21.53 -2.43 6.48
N VAL A 204 21.56 -3.33 7.47
CA VAL A 204 22.60 -3.35 8.51
C VAL A 204 23.30 -4.71 8.60
N GLU A 205 24.60 -4.68 8.81
CA GLU A 205 25.43 -5.83 9.18
C GLU A 205 25.80 -5.73 10.66
N VAL A 206 25.48 -6.78 11.43
CA VAL A 206 25.66 -6.81 12.88
C VAL A 206 26.55 -7.98 13.28
N GLY A 207 27.63 -7.69 14.00
CA GLY A 207 28.62 -8.66 14.47
C GLY A 207 30.00 -8.49 13.82
N ALA A 208 30.98 -9.26 14.28
CA ALA A 208 32.35 -9.18 13.79
C ALA A 208 32.49 -9.65 12.33
N SER A 209 33.43 -9.05 11.60
CA SER A 209 33.75 -9.39 10.21
C SER A 209 33.96 -10.89 10.02
N GLY A 210 33.13 -11.51 9.17
CA GLY A 210 33.12 -12.94 8.88
C GLY A 210 31.93 -13.73 9.43
N ASN A 211 31.27 -13.23 10.48
CA ASN A 211 30.04 -13.80 11.06
C ASN A 211 28.90 -12.76 11.17
N ALA A 212 29.02 -11.63 10.47
CA ALA A 212 28.03 -10.57 10.52
C ALA A 212 26.68 -11.05 9.95
N ARG A 213 25.62 -10.84 10.71
CA ARG A 213 24.25 -11.11 10.26
C ARG A 213 23.69 -9.87 9.57
N ARG A 214 22.96 -10.07 8.48
CA ARG A 214 22.25 -8.99 7.79
C ARG A 214 20.84 -8.88 8.33
N GLU A 215 20.45 -7.67 8.68
CA GLU A 215 19.10 -7.35 9.12
C GLU A 215 18.61 -6.08 8.42
N ARG A 216 17.29 -5.93 8.32
CA ARG A 216 16.64 -4.71 7.84
C ARG A 216 15.88 -4.04 8.97
N LEU A 217 16.14 -2.74 9.14
CA LEU A 217 15.48 -1.91 10.14
C LEU A 217 14.68 -0.81 9.46
N TYR A 218 13.52 -0.50 10.03
CA TYR A 218 12.74 0.67 9.70
C TYR A 218 12.86 1.69 10.84
N GLY A 219 13.36 2.87 10.51
CA GLY A 219 13.47 4.01 11.40
C GLY A 219 12.34 5.00 11.18
N LYS A 220 11.53 5.28 12.21
CA LYS A 220 10.53 6.35 12.20
C LYS A 220 11.01 7.50 13.09
N THR A 221 11.16 8.70 12.52
CA THR A 221 11.47 9.92 13.27
C THR A 221 10.33 10.93 13.17
N PHE A 222 10.15 11.74 14.20
CA PHE A 222 9.01 12.63 14.39
C PHE A 222 9.46 14.06 14.75
N ALA A 223 8.72 15.07 14.28
CA ALA A 223 8.93 16.45 14.73
C ALA A 223 8.40 16.60 16.17
N SER A 224 7.25 15.97 16.44
CA SER A 224 6.58 15.94 17.75
C SER A 224 7.31 15.11 18.80
N THR A 225 6.91 15.25 20.07
CA THR A 225 7.41 14.47 21.22
C THR A 225 6.69 13.13 21.42
N ARG A 226 5.89 12.66 20.45
CA ARG A 226 5.07 11.44 20.61
C ARG A 226 5.85 10.12 20.55
N GLY A 227 7.09 10.15 20.09
CA GLY A 227 7.93 8.96 19.84
C GLY A 227 8.02 7.95 20.99
N PRO A 228 8.31 8.36 22.24
CA PRO A 228 8.41 7.44 23.37
C PRO A 228 7.09 6.69 23.64
N GLN A 229 5.97 7.40 23.51
CA GLN A 229 4.64 6.81 23.72
C GLN A 229 4.28 5.80 22.62
N VAL A 230 4.65 6.08 21.36
CA VAL A 230 4.46 5.14 20.26
C VAL A 230 5.32 3.88 20.47
N TYR A 231 6.57 4.05 20.90
CA TYR A 231 7.46 2.94 21.21
C TYR A 231 6.92 2.05 22.34
N GLU A 232 6.45 2.65 23.44
CA GLU A 232 5.81 1.93 24.55
C GLU A 232 4.57 1.15 24.10
N THR A 233 3.75 1.76 23.24
CA THR A 233 2.52 1.16 22.71
C THR A 233 2.83 -0.07 21.85
N ILE A 234 3.74 0.05 20.87
CA ILE A 234 4.14 -1.06 19.99
C ILE A 234 4.82 -2.18 20.81
N SER A 235 5.67 -1.82 21.78
CA SER A 235 6.31 -2.77 22.68
C SER A 235 5.30 -3.57 23.49
N SER A 236 4.28 -2.90 24.01
CA SER A 236 3.21 -3.55 24.79
C SER A 236 2.35 -4.46 23.92
N ILE A 237 1.98 -4.03 22.71
CA ILE A 237 1.22 -4.84 21.74
C ILE A 237 2.00 -6.09 21.34
N THR A 238 3.30 -5.94 21.07
CA THR A 238 4.18 -7.05 20.64
C THR A 238 4.41 -8.04 21.78
N ALA A 239 4.75 -7.55 22.98
CA ALA A 239 5.02 -8.39 24.15
C ALA A 239 3.81 -9.22 24.57
N ASN A 240 2.60 -8.64 24.47
CA ASN A 240 1.35 -9.34 24.82
C ASN A 240 0.75 -10.13 23.66
N ARG A 241 1.38 -10.14 22.48
CA ARG A 241 0.83 -10.72 21.24
C ARG A 241 -0.63 -10.31 21.02
N ALA A 242 -0.90 -9.01 21.20
CA ALA A 242 -2.27 -8.50 21.31
C ALA A 242 -3.10 -8.77 20.04
N CYS A 243 -2.49 -8.83 18.87
CA CYS A 243 -3.18 -9.17 17.61
C CYS A 243 -3.37 -10.68 17.38
N GLY A 244 -3.02 -11.53 18.34
CA GLY A 244 -3.11 -12.99 18.23
C GLY A 244 -1.77 -13.66 17.90
N ALA A 245 -1.65 -14.93 18.25
CA ALA A 245 -0.37 -15.65 18.22
C ALA A 245 0.20 -15.91 16.81
N GLN A 246 -0.64 -15.89 15.78
CA GLN A 246 -0.24 -16.12 14.38
C GLN A 246 -0.02 -14.82 13.59
N VAL A 247 -0.22 -13.66 14.22
CA VAL A 247 -0.09 -12.34 13.60
C VAL A 247 1.25 -11.74 13.99
N ARG A 248 1.98 -11.22 13.00
CA ARG A 248 3.24 -10.54 13.22
C ARG A 248 2.99 -9.05 13.46
N VAL A 249 3.70 -8.48 14.41
CA VAL A 249 3.84 -7.03 14.58
C VAL A 249 5.32 -6.73 14.44
N PRO A 250 5.74 -5.72 13.65
CA PRO A 250 7.16 -5.41 13.47
C PRO A 250 7.82 -5.15 14.82
N GLU A 251 8.83 -5.96 15.14
CA GLU A 251 9.46 -5.98 16.45
C GLU A 251 10.08 -4.61 16.76
N PRO A 252 9.68 -3.93 17.85
CA PRO A 252 10.32 -2.70 18.28
C PRO A 252 11.70 -3.02 18.84
N VAL A 253 12.74 -2.48 18.20
CA VAL A 253 14.14 -2.74 18.53
C VAL A 253 14.63 -1.76 19.60
N ALA A 254 14.43 -0.47 19.37
CA ALA A 254 14.87 0.58 20.28
C ALA A 254 14.14 1.91 20.00
N TYR A 255 14.23 2.82 20.97
CA TYR A 255 13.93 4.24 20.78
C TYR A 255 15.15 5.07 21.21
N LEU A 256 15.71 5.87 20.30
CA LEU A 256 16.83 6.78 20.56
C LEU A 256 16.28 8.20 20.78
N PRO A 257 16.24 8.72 22.02
CA PRO A 257 15.54 9.97 22.35
C PRO A 257 16.10 11.19 21.64
N ASP A 258 17.43 11.32 21.56
CA ASP A 258 18.09 12.49 20.96
C ASP A 258 17.78 12.63 19.47
N LEU A 259 17.65 11.48 18.78
CA LEU A 259 17.30 11.40 17.36
C LEU A 259 15.78 11.28 17.13
N LYS A 260 14.99 11.26 18.21
CA LYS A 260 13.55 10.95 18.19
C LYS A 260 13.23 9.73 17.31
N LEU A 261 14.13 8.75 17.29
CA LEU A 261 14.12 7.65 16.32
C LEU A 261 13.56 6.38 16.96
N LEU A 262 12.47 5.87 16.41
CA LEU A 262 11.94 4.56 16.72
C LEU A 262 12.42 3.57 15.67
N LEU A 263 13.05 2.48 16.10
CA LEU A 263 13.56 1.41 15.24
C LEU A 263 12.69 0.16 15.35
N GLN A 264 12.33 -0.42 14.20
CA GLN A 264 11.62 -1.69 14.10
C GLN A 264 12.31 -2.63 13.14
N ARG A 265 12.25 -3.95 13.38
CA ARG A 265 12.65 -4.93 12.36
C ARG A 265 11.65 -4.98 11.22
N GLU A 266 12.13 -5.27 10.01
CA GLU A 266 11.27 -5.55 8.86
C GLU A 266 10.31 -6.72 9.17
N ALA A 267 9.04 -6.54 8.82
CA ALA A 267 8.07 -7.63 8.84
C ALA A 267 7.97 -8.23 7.43
N PRO A 268 7.95 -9.57 7.29
CA PRO A 268 7.85 -10.22 6.00
C PRO A 268 6.44 -10.16 5.44
N GLY A 269 6.32 -10.32 4.13
CA GLY A 269 5.08 -10.38 3.38
C GLY A 269 4.96 -9.27 2.34
N GLN A 270 3.98 -9.43 1.45
CA GLN A 270 3.63 -8.45 0.42
C GLN A 270 2.39 -7.65 0.85
N PRO A 271 2.16 -6.44 0.32
CA PRO A 271 0.94 -5.69 0.60
C PRO A 271 -0.31 -6.54 0.39
N VAL A 272 -1.18 -6.63 1.40
CA VAL A 272 -2.34 -7.54 1.34
C VAL A 272 -3.31 -7.19 0.21
N VAL A 273 -3.31 -5.92 -0.22
CA VAL A 273 -4.19 -5.40 -1.27
C VAL A 273 -4.17 -6.24 -2.55
N HIS A 274 -3.01 -6.80 -2.93
CA HIS A 274 -2.91 -7.67 -4.10
C HIS A 274 -3.80 -8.91 -3.98
N ALA A 275 -3.82 -9.55 -2.80
CA ALA A 275 -4.68 -10.71 -2.55
C ALA A 275 -6.17 -10.31 -2.46
N LEU A 276 -6.47 -9.16 -1.84
CA LEU A 276 -7.85 -8.68 -1.70
C LEU A 276 -8.48 -8.36 -3.07
N LEU A 277 -7.72 -7.76 -3.99
CA LEU A 277 -8.19 -7.45 -5.34
C LEU A 277 -8.51 -8.70 -6.17
N GLN A 278 -7.85 -9.82 -5.88
CA GLN A 278 -8.10 -11.13 -6.49
C GLN A 278 -9.25 -11.90 -5.81
N GLY A 279 -9.88 -11.32 -4.78
CA GLY A 279 -11.00 -11.95 -4.07
C GLY A 279 -10.59 -13.07 -3.13
N ASP A 280 -9.32 -13.12 -2.71
CA ASP A 280 -8.86 -14.10 -1.71
C ASP A 280 -9.48 -13.77 -0.35
N ASP A 281 -10.36 -14.65 0.12
CA ASP A 281 -11.10 -14.49 1.37
C ASP A 281 -10.29 -14.91 2.60
N ARG A 282 -9.20 -15.67 2.41
CA ARG A 282 -8.31 -16.14 3.50
C ARG A 282 -7.67 -14.98 4.25
N PRO A 283 -7.00 -13.99 3.61
CA PRO A 283 -6.48 -12.84 4.34
C PRO A 283 -7.60 -12.05 5.02
N ALA A 284 -8.80 -11.94 4.43
CA ALA A 284 -9.94 -11.24 5.04
C ALA A 284 -10.33 -11.84 6.41
N GLN A 285 -10.36 -13.17 6.51
CA GLN A 285 -10.63 -13.87 7.77
C GLN A 285 -9.50 -13.68 8.79
N HIS A 286 -8.23 -13.72 8.36
CA HIS A 286 -7.09 -13.45 9.24
C HIS A 286 -7.07 -12.01 9.77
N ILE A 287 -7.46 -11.05 8.93
CA ILE A 287 -7.60 -9.64 9.30
C ILE A 287 -8.68 -9.46 10.37
N ALA A 288 -9.86 -10.06 10.16
CA ALA A 288 -10.95 -10.02 11.14
C ALA A 288 -10.55 -10.63 12.48
N ALA A 289 -9.89 -11.80 12.46
CA ALA A 289 -9.40 -12.46 13.66
C ALA A 289 -8.31 -11.63 14.37
N ALA A 290 -7.40 -11.00 13.62
CA ALA A 290 -6.34 -10.15 14.18
C ALA A 290 -6.89 -8.91 14.89
N LEU A 291 -7.87 -8.24 14.27
CA LEU A 291 -8.55 -7.10 14.89
C LEU A 291 -9.32 -7.51 16.14
N SER A 292 -10.10 -8.59 16.07
CA SER A 292 -10.83 -9.09 17.23
C SER A 292 -9.90 -9.45 18.39
N ALA A 293 -8.78 -10.12 18.10
CA ALA A 293 -7.75 -10.42 19.09
C ALA A 293 -7.21 -9.14 19.73
N LEU A 294 -6.90 -8.11 18.94
CA LEU A 294 -6.49 -6.81 19.47
C LEU A 294 -7.55 -6.26 20.43
N HIS A 295 -8.80 -6.14 19.96
CA HIS A 295 -9.91 -5.57 20.72
C HIS A 295 -10.23 -6.32 22.01
N THR A 296 -9.92 -7.62 22.08
CA THR A 296 -10.17 -8.48 23.24
C THR A 296 -8.92 -8.81 24.06
N SER A 297 -7.76 -8.29 23.68
CA SER A 297 -6.46 -8.58 24.33
C SER A 297 -6.38 -8.19 25.81
N GLY A 298 -7.29 -7.34 26.28
CA GLY A 298 -7.26 -6.79 27.64
C GLY A 298 -6.15 -5.75 27.87
N LEU A 299 -5.44 -5.35 26.82
CA LEU A 299 -4.39 -4.35 26.90
C LEU A 299 -4.99 -2.96 27.19
N GLU A 300 -4.49 -2.28 28.21
CA GLU A 300 -4.85 -0.90 28.52
C GLU A 300 -3.82 0.06 27.90
N LEU A 301 -4.25 0.78 26.86
CA LEU A 301 -3.43 1.81 26.20
C LEU A 301 -3.60 3.17 26.90
N ARG A 302 -2.52 3.95 26.94
CA ARG A 302 -2.52 5.28 27.60
C ARG A 302 -3.48 6.28 26.94
N ARG A 303 -3.61 6.24 25.62
CA ARG A 303 -4.48 7.17 24.86
C ARG A 303 -5.92 6.70 24.97
N ARG A 304 -6.86 7.65 25.10
CA ARG A 304 -8.31 7.37 25.07
C ARG A 304 -9.02 8.32 24.11
N HIS A 305 -9.78 7.75 23.19
CA HIS A 305 -10.58 8.47 22.20
C HIS A 305 -12.07 8.09 22.34
N ASP A 306 -12.88 9.08 22.66
CA ASP A 306 -14.35 8.98 22.67
C ASP A 306 -14.90 9.40 21.30
N SER A 307 -16.22 9.23 21.12
CA SER A 307 -16.93 9.66 19.91
C SER A 307 -16.63 11.12 19.53
N THR A 308 -16.64 12.03 20.50
CA THR A 308 -16.34 13.45 20.29
C THR A 308 -14.95 13.66 19.70
N LYS A 309 -13.92 12.97 20.21
CA LYS A 309 -12.55 13.01 19.67
C LYS A 309 -12.45 12.41 18.29
N GLU A 310 -13.17 11.32 18.01
CA GLU A 310 -13.18 10.70 16.67
C GLU A 310 -13.78 11.64 15.62
N LEU A 311 -14.86 12.34 15.97
CA LEU A 311 -15.62 13.17 15.03
C LEU A 311 -15.14 14.62 14.97
N ARG A 312 -14.30 15.07 15.92
CA ARG A 312 -13.89 16.48 16.08
C ARG A 312 -13.48 17.17 14.78
N THR A 313 -12.68 16.50 13.95
CA THR A 313 -12.10 17.12 12.74
C THR A 313 -13.01 17.04 11.52
N LEU A 314 -14.18 16.39 11.63
CA LEU A 314 -15.05 16.12 10.50
C LEU A 314 -15.69 17.40 9.97
N ALA A 315 -16.13 18.30 10.86
CA ALA A 315 -16.69 19.59 10.45
C ALA A 315 -15.69 20.45 9.67
N GLU A 316 -14.45 20.56 10.15
CA GLU A 316 -13.38 21.31 9.46
C GLU A 316 -13.05 20.70 8.08
N ARG A 317 -13.11 19.37 7.97
CA ARG A 317 -12.91 18.67 6.68
C ARG A 317 -14.04 18.97 5.70
N VAL A 318 -15.27 18.95 6.16
CA VAL A 318 -16.44 19.28 5.34
C VAL A 318 -16.35 20.70 4.82
N GLU A 319 -15.94 21.66 5.65
CA GLU A 319 -15.78 23.04 5.19
C GLU A 319 -14.60 23.21 4.21
N ARG A 320 -13.50 22.46 4.37
CA ARG A 320 -12.43 22.43 3.36
C ARG A 320 -12.90 21.83 2.03
N LEU A 321 -13.62 20.71 2.08
CA LEU A 321 -14.24 20.11 0.90
C LEU A 321 -15.18 21.09 0.22
N ALA A 322 -16.06 21.76 0.98
CA ALA A 322 -17.01 22.74 0.47
C ALA A 322 -16.32 23.96 -0.16
N ALA A 323 -15.20 24.40 0.40
CA ALA A 323 -14.40 25.49 -0.15
C ALA A 323 -13.71 25.10 -1.48
N THR A 324 -13.28 23.84 -1.61
CA THR A 324 -12.63 23.34 -2.83
C THR A 324 -13.64 22.96 -3.92
N CYS A 325 -14.76 22.33 -3.57
CA CYS A 325 -15.78 21.87 -4.50
C CYS A 325 -17.19 22.26 -3.99
N PRO A 326 -17.69 23.47 -4.33
CA PRO A 326 -18.97 23.99 -3.85
C PRO A 326 -20.19 23.11 -4.21
N ASP A 327 -20.13 22.40 -5.34
CA ASP A 327 -21.22 21.52 -5.81
C ASP A 327 -21.46 20.32 -4.88
N LEU A 328 -20.41 19.84 -4.20
CA LEU A 328 -20.50 18.74 -3.23
C LEU A 328 -20.88 19.21 -1.82
N ALA A 329 -20.81 20.51 -1.55
CA ALA A 329 -21.03 21.08 -0.22
C ALA A 329 -22.41 20.75 0.38
N PRO A 330 -23.54 20.82 -0.38
CA PRO A 330 -24.85 20.50 0.20
C PRO A 330 -24.94 19.07 0.70
N LEU A 331 -24.44 18.09 -0.06
CA LEU A 331 -24.46 16.68 0.33
C LEU A 331 -23.53 16.43 1.52
N ALA A 332 -22.29 16.96 1.48
CA ALA A 332 -21.32 16.80 2.55
C ALA A 332 -21.82 17.37 3.90
N ARG A 333 -22.46 18.55 3.88
CA ARG A 333 -23.06 19.16 5.09
C ARG A 333 -24.25 18.36 5.62
N ARG A 334 -25.11 17.82 4.74
CA ARG A 334 -26.20 16.92 5.18
C ARG A 334 -25.66 15.63 5.82
N CYS A 335 -24.63 15.02 5.25
CA CYS A 335 -23.97 13.86 5.85
C CYS A 335 -23.37 14.20 7.21
N LEU A 336 -22.71 15.36 7.36
CA LEU A 336 -22.21 15.82 8.65
C LEU A 336 -23.33 15.99 9.69
N THR A 337 -24.43 16.62 9.30
CA THR A 337 -25.62 16.76 10.16
C THR A 337 -26.16 15.39 10.57
N ALA A 338 -26.30 14.44 9.65
CA ALA A 338 -26.76 13.08 9.97
C ALA A 338 -25.82 12.34 10.94
N VAL A 339 -24.50 12.51 10.81
CA VAL A 339 -23.53 11.97 11.77
C VAL A 339 -23.70 12.57 13.17
N HIS A 340 -23.97 13.88 13.26
CA HIS A 340 -24.24 14.54 14.54
C HIS A 340 -25.60 14.15 15.14
N ASP A 341 -26.64 14.06 14.32
CA ASP A 341 -28.00 13.73 14.74
C ASP A 341 -28.12 12.28 15.22
N ALA A 342 -27.32 11.37 14.65
CA ALA A 342 -27.21 10.00 15.14
C ALA A 342 -26.60 9.92 16.55
N ASP A 343 -25.98 11.00 17.03
CA ASP A 343 -25.31 11.17 18.32
C ASP A 343 -24.59 9.90 18.82
N PRO A 344 -23.46 9.52 18.20
CA PRO A 344 -22.70 8.34 18.62
C PRO A 344 -22.26 8.34 20.08
N GLY A 345 -22.28 9.50 20.76
CA GLY A 345 -22.01 9.61 22.19
C GLY A 345 -23.11 9.05 23.09
N THR A 346 -24.34 8.91 22.59
CA THR A 346 -25.45 8.26 23.30
C THR A 346 -25.41 6.74 23.18
N MET A 347 -24.66 6.22 22.21
CA MET A 347 -24.46 4.79 22.02
C MET A 347 -23.44 4.24 23.03
N ARG A 348 -23.51 2.95 23.34
CA ARG A 348 -22.58 2.33 24.29
C ARG A 348 -21.17 2.30 23.72
N TRP A 349 -20.31 3.21 24.19
CA TRP A 349 -18.89 3.24 23.82
C TRP A 349 -18.06 2.21 24.62
N ARG A 350 -17.55 1.18 23.96
CA ARG A 350 -16.78 0.09 24.59
C ARG A 350 -15.30 0.43 24.55
N TRP A 351 -14.70 0.69 25.70
CA TRP A 351 -13.28 1.01 25.80
C TRP A 351 -12.41 -0.25 25.59
N ARG A 352 -11.94 -0.45 24.36
CA ARG A 352 -11.01 -1.53 23.98
C ARG A 352 -9.78 -0.94 23.30
N PRO A 353 -8.62 -1.62 23.35
CA PRO A 353 -7.47 -1.21 22.55
C PRO A 353 -7.83 -1.38 21.07
N VAL A 354 -7.68 -0.32 20.28
CA VAL A 354 -7.95 -0.27 18.84
C VAL A 354 -6.74 0.33 18.11
N HIS A 355 -6.64 0.06 16.81
CA HIS A 355 -5.58 0.57 15.96
C HIS A 355 -5.82 2.02 15.50
N ARG A 356 -7.08 2.41 15.26
CA ARG A 356 -7.62 3.71 14.78
C ARG A 356 -7.28 4.12 13.35
N ASP A 357 -6.18 3.64 12.78
CA ASP A 357 -5.81 3.87 11.37
C ASP A 357 -5.73 2.55 10.59
N PHE A 358 -6.68 1.63 10.82
CA PHE A 358 -6.61 0.27 10.29
C PHE A 358 -7.22 0.15 8.89
N TYR A 359 -6.39 -0.13 7.88
CA TYR A 359 -6.80 -0.36 6.49
C TYR A 359 -5.75 -1.21 5.76
N HIS A 360 -6.00 -1.59 4.51
CA HIS A 360 -5.19 -2.54 3.75
C HIS A 360 -3.71 -2.16 3.59
N ASP A 361 -3.33 -0.87 3.54
CA ASP A 361 -1.90 -0.50 3.43
C ASP A 361 -1.11 -0.80 4.70
N GLN A 362 -1.79 -1.02 5.84
CA GLN A 362 -1.15 -1.36 7.11
C GLN A 362 -0.97 -2.86 7.29
N LEU A 363 -1.17 -3.65 6.23
CA LEU A 363 -1.25 -5.10 6.29
C LEU A 363 -0.36 -5.75 5.25
N LEU A 364 0.49 -6.67 5.70
CA LEU A 364 1.27 -7.55 4.84
C LEU A 364 0.79 -8.99 4.95
N TRP A 365 0.89 -9.72 3.86
CA TRP A 365 0.47 -11.11 3.72
C TRP A 365 1.60 -11.93 3.09
N ASP A 366 2.03 -12.99 3.75
CA ASP A 366 3.05 -13.93 3.24
C ASP A 366 2.45 -15.22 2.65
N GLY A 367 1.13 -15.27 2.48
CA GLY A 367 0.39 -16.47 2.05
C GLY A 367 -0.11 -17.33 3.20
N GLN A 368 0.40 -17.13 4.42
CA GLN A 368 0.02 -17.92 5.61
C GLN A 368 -0.25 -17.06 6.84
N ARG A 369 0.51 -15.98 7.03
CA ARG A 369 0.45 -15.11 8.21
C ARG A 369 0.28 -13.66 7.79
N LEU A 370 -0.47 -12.95 8.62
CA LEU A 370 -0.67 -11.51 8.53
C LEU A 370 0.43 -10.81 9.33
N ALA A 371 0.95 -9.69 8.80
CA ALA A 371 1.64 -8.70 9.60
C ALA A 371 0.82 -7.40 9.67
N VAL A 372 0.66 -6.85 10.87
CA VAL A 372 -0.02 -5.58 11.11
C VAL A 372 1.00 -4.49 11.43
N LEU A 373 0.98 -3.43 10.65
CA LEU A 373 1.91 -2.30 10.72
C LEU A 373 1.26 -1.09 11.42
N ASP A 374 2.09 -0.12 11.79
CA ASP A 374 1.67 1.27 12.13
C ASP A 374 0.67 1.49 13.29
N PHE A 375 0.95 0.95 14.49
CA PHE A 375 0.21 1.27 15.72
C PHE A 375 0.45 2.68 16.31
N ASP A 376 0.95 3.60 15.49
CA ASP A 376 1.27 4.98 15.84
C ASP A 376 0.09 5.76 16.45
N ASP A 377 -1.14 5.42 16.04
CA ASP A 377 -2.38 6.07 16.47
C ASP A 377 -3.28 5.20 17.35
N ALA A 378 -2.78 4.03 17.77
CA ALA A 378 -3.48 3.11 18.64
C ALA A 378 -3.85 3.76 19.98
N ALA A 379 -5.05 3.45 20.46
CA ALA A 379 -5.63 4.01 21.67
C ALA A 379 -6.75 3.10 22.20
N MET A 380 -7.22 3.39 23.41
CA MET A 380 -8.53 2.88 23.84
C MET A 380 -9.62 3.66 23.10
N SER A 381 -10.48 2.96 22.38
CA SER A 381 -11.67 3.50 21.69
C SER A 381 -12.66 2.36 21.43
N GLU A 382 -13.75 2.65 20.72
CA GLU A 382 -14.73 1.65 20.31
C GLU A 382 -14.19 0.76 19.17
N PRO A 383 -14.27 -0.58 19.28
CA PRO A 383 -13.90 -1.53 18.21
C PRO A 383 -14.48 -1.20 16.82
N ALA A 384 -15.72 -0.70 16.77
CA ALA A 384 -16.37 -0.31 15.52
C ALA A 384 -15.58 0.77 14.73
N VAL A 385 -14.68 1.53 15.36
CA VAL A 385 -13.80 2.49 14.67
C VAL A 385 -12.86 1.79 13.67
N ASP A 386 -12.23 0.68 14.08
CA ASP A 386 -11.33 -0.07 13.20
C ASP A 386 -12.10 -0.77 12.07
N VAL A 387 -13.25 -1.36 12.41
CA VAL A 387 -14.12 -2.06 11.46
C VAL A 387 -14.64 -1.10 10.40
N ALA A 388 -15.19 0.05 10.82
CA ALA A 388 -15.66 1.13 9.94
C ALA A 388 -14.53 1.66 9.04
N ASN A 389 -13.33 1.81 9.60
CA ASN A 389 -12.20 2.31 8.83
C ASN A 389 -11.79 1.29 7.75
N PHE A 390 -11.74 0.01 8.09
CA PHE A 390 -11.41 -1.03 7.13
C PHE A 390 -12.46 -1.15 6.01
N THR A 391 -13.75 -1.22 6.37
CA THR A 391 -14.85 -1.34 5.38
C THR A 391 -14.91 -0.13 4.45
N ALA A 392 -14.78 1.09 4.99
CA ALA A 392 -14.72 2.31 4.18
C ALA A 392 -13.54 2.30 3.18
N HIS A 393 -12.39 1.73 3.55
CA HIS A 393 -11.25 1.61 2.63
C HIS A 393 -11.43 0.49 1.59
N LEU A 394 -12.19 -0.58 1.87
CA LEU A 394 -12.61 -1.55 0.84
C LEU A 394 -13.58 -0.92 -0.16
N THR A 395 -14.52 -0.09 0.32
CA THR A 395 -15.40 0.72 -0.53
C THR A 395 -14.56 1.66 -1.41
N LEU A 396 -13.61 2.38 -0.83
CA LEU A 396 -12.67 3.22 -1.59
C LEU A 396 -11.93 2.43 -2.67
N LEU A 397 -11.37 1.26 -2.35
CA LEU A 397 -10.71 0.39 -3.33
C LEU A 397 -11.66 -0.01 -4.46
N SER A 398 -12.90 -0.38 -4.14
CA SER A 398 -13.91 -0.77 -5.14
C SER A 398 -14.29 0.39 -6.07
N LEU A 399 -14.31 1.62 -5.54
CA LEU A 399 -14.54 2.82 -6.36
C LEU A 399 -13.34 3.16 -7.26
N GLN A 400 -12.12 2.87 -6.79
CA GLN A 400 -10.87 3.11 -7.51
C GLN A 400 -10.55 2.03 -8.56
N GLN A 401 -10.97 0.78 -8.31
CA GLN A 401 -10.80 -0.37 -9.19
C GLN A 401 -12.15 -1.06 -9.43
N PRO A 402 -13.02 -0.47 -10.27
CA PRO A 402 -14.36 -1.01 -10.53
C PRO A 402 -14.36 -2.45 -11.04
N GLU A 403 -13.31 -2.86 -11.75
CA GLU A 403 -13.10 -4.23 -12.24
C GLU A 403 -12.98 -5.27 -11.10
N ALA A 404 -12.44 -4.87 -9.95
CA ALA A 404 -12.23 -5.73 -8.79
C ALA A 404 -13.39 -5.62 -7.78
N ALA A 405 -14.41 -4.80 -8.03
CA ALA A 405 -15.52 -4.59 -7.11
C ALA A 405 -16.26 -5.90 -6.71
N PRO A 406 -16.52 -6.87 -7.61
CA PRO A 406 -17.10 -8.15 -7.22
C PRO A 406 -16.20 -8.95 -6.26
N CYS A 407 -14.89 -8.97 -6.51
CA CYS A 407 -13.90 -9.63 -5.67
C CYS A 407 -13.81 -8.97 -4.28
N LEU A 408 -13.79 -7.64 -4.25
CA LEU A 408 -13.77 -6.87 -3.01
C LEU A 408 -15.07 -7.02 -2.19
N ALA A 409 -16.21 -7.25 -2.84
CA ALA A 409 -17.46 -7.59 -2.16
C ALA A 409 -17.36 -8.94 -1.43
N VAL A 410 -16.78 -9.97 -2.06
CA VAL A 410 -16.50 -11.26 -1.42
C VAL A 410 -15.60 -11.09 -0.19
N VAL A 411 -14.54 -10.28 -0.32
CA VAL A 411 -13.61 -9.97 0.78
C VAL A 411 -14.32 -9.24 1.92
N ALA A 412 -15.13 -8.23 1.60
CA ALA A 412 -15.88 -7.46 2.59
C ALA A 412 -16.87 -8.35 3.36
N ASP A 413 -17.59 -9.23 2.66
CA ASP A 413 -18.52 -10.19 3.25
C ASP A 413 -17.80 -11.18 4.16
N ALA A 414 -16.68 -11.75 3.71
CA ALA A 414 -15.86 -12.68 4.49
C ALA A 414 -15.31 -12.02 5.76
N PHE A 415 -14.73 -10.82 5.65
CA PHE A 415 -14.26 -10.03 6.78
C PHE A 415 -15.40 -9.76 7.78
N ALA A 416 -16.53 -9.24 7.29
CA ALA A 416 -17.62 -8.83 8.16
C ALA A 416 -18.31 -10.04 8.82
N ALA A 417 -18.46 -11.17 8.12
CA ALA A 417 -18.98 -12.41 8.68
C ALA A 417 -18.07 -12.95 9.78
N CYS A 418 -16.76 -13.02 9.53
CA CYS A 418 -15.78 -13.48 10.50
C CYS A 418 -15.74 -12.56 11.73
N TYR A 419 -15.67 -11.24 11.54
CA TYR A 419 -15.60 -10.30 12.65
C TYR A 419 -16.85 -10.34 13.53
N ARG A 420 -18.06 -10.42 12.93
CA ARG A 420 -19.31 -10.57 13.69
C ARG A 420 -19.39 -11.87 14.49
N ALA A 421 -18.76 -12.94 14.01
CA ALA A 421 -18.69 -14.20 14.75
C ALA A 421 -17.82 -14.06 16.02
N HIS A 422 -16.85 -13.14 16.00
CA HIS A 422 -15.99 -12.86 17.15
C HIS A 422 -16.53 -11.77 18.08
N ASP A 423 -17.25 -10.77 17.55
CA ASP A 423 -17.88 -9.69 18.32
C ASP A 423 -19.39 -9.64 18.07
N VAL A 424 -20.13 -10.45 18.83
CA VAL A 424 -21.60 -10.52 18.77
C VAL A 424 -22.29 -9.26 19.29
N ASP A 425 -21.57 -8.44 20.07
CA ASP A 425 -22.06 -7.21 20.69
C ASP A 425 -21.79 -5.96 19.82
N LEU A 426 -21.25 -6.13 18.60
CA LEU A 426 -20.98 -5.03 17.68
C LEU A 426 -22.28 -4.32 17.28
N ASP A 427 -22.41 -3.06 17.71
CA ASP A 427 -23.55 -2.22 17.35
C ASP A 427 -23.50 -1.84 15.86
N ARG A 428 -24.46 -2.39 15.10
CA ARG A 428 -24.56 -2.17 13.65
C ARG A 428 -24.92 -0.74 13.28
N ASN A 429 -25.68 -0.04 14.13
CA ASN A 429 -26.04 1.35 13.88
C ASN A 429 -24.82 2.24 14.08
N LEU A 430 -24.07 2.03 15.17
CA LEU A 430 -22.83 2.73 15.42
C LEU A 430 -21.81 2.50 14.29
N LEU A 431 -21.65 1.25 13.85
CA LEU A 431 -20.78 0.90 12.73
C LEU A 431 -21.15 1.67 11.45
N ARG A 432 -22.44 1.69 11.08
CA ARG A 432 -22.92 2.44 9.90
C ARG A 432 -22.58 3.92 9.98
N VAL A 433 -22.78 4.56 11.13
CA VAL A 433 -22.50 5.98 11.33
C VAL A 433 -20.99 6.27 11.24
N LEU A 434 -20.15 5.44 11.87
CA LEU A 434 -18.70 5.58 11.82
C LEU A 434 -18.13 5.33 10.42
N GLU A 435 -18.71 4.38 9.66
CA GLU A 435 -18.33 4.11 8.29
C GLU A 435 -18.71 5.29 7.37
N GLY A 436 -19.92 5.81 7.49
CA GLY A 436 -20.36 7.02 6.78
C GLY A 436 -19.48 8.24 7.10
N ALA A 437 -19.13 8.45 8.38
CA ALA A 437 -18.20 9.49 8.79
C ALA A 437 -16.79 9.29 8.20
N THR A 438 -16.33 8.04 8.08
CA THR A 438 -15.04 7.72 7.47
C THR A 438 -15.04 7.99 5.97
N LEU A 439 -16.10 7.61 5.24
CA LEU A 439 -16.25 7.92 3.81
C LEU A 439 -16.30 9.43 3.57
N LEU A 440 -17.00 10.19 4.42
CA LEU A 440 -17.01 11.65 4.39
C LEU A 440 -15.61 12.25 4.64
N ARG A 441 -14.82 11.65 5.52
CA ARG A 441 -13.41 12.04 5.72
C ARG A 441 -12.56 11.72 4.48
N LEU A 442 -12.76 10.56 3.87
CA LEU A 442 -12.02 10.12 2.68
C LEU A 442 -12.35 10.97 1.45
N SER A 443 -13.59 11.44 1.29
CA SER A 443 -13.97 12.30 0.17
C SER A 443 -13.14 13.58 0.13
N GLU A 444 -12.87 14.20 1.28
CA GLU A 444 -11.97 15.37 1.35
C GLU A 444 -10.51 15.00 1.07
N ILE A 445 -10.01 13.91 1.64
CA ILE A 445 -8.61 13.47 1.46
C ILE A 445 -8.28 13.19 -0.01
N HIS A 446 -9.23 12.64 -0.75
CA HIS A 446 -9.03 12.24 -2.14
C HIS A 446 -9.43 13.32 -3.16
N LEU A 447 -10.10 14.39 -2.74
CA LEU A 447 -10.59 15.47 -3.60
C LEU A 447 -9.47 16.10 -4.46
N LEU A 448 -8.31 16.35 -3.86
CA LEU A 448 -7.18 17.03 -4.51
C LEU A 448 -6.31 16.11 -5.38
N ARG A 449 -6.69 14.85 -5.57
CA ARG A 449 -5.97 13.91 -6.45
C ARG A 449 -6.50 14.03 -7.89
N ASN A 450 -5.76 13.51 -8.86
CA ASN A 450 -6.21 13.43 -10.25
C ASN A 450 -7.52 12.63 -10.33
N GLY A 451 -8.59 13.23 -10.90
CA GLY A 451 -9.93 12.64 -10.92
C GLY A 451 -10.64 12.64 -9.55
N GLY A 452 -10.13 13.39 -8.58
CA GLY A 452 -10.55 13.36 -7.18
C GLY A 452 -11.97 13.86 -6.94
N GLU A 453 -12.50 14.78 -7.74
CA GLU A 453 -13.87 15.28 -7.61
C GLU A 453 -14.92 14.19 -7.84
N GLN A 454 -14.77 13.38 -8.90
CA GLN A 454 -15.68 12.27 -9.20
C GLN A 454 -15.60 11.19 -8.11
N LEU A 455 -14.39 10.87 -7.65
CA LEU A 455 -14.20 9.92 -6.56
C LEU A 455 -14.81 10.45 -5.25
N ALA A 456 -14.61 11.72 -4.92
CA ALA A 456 -15.20 12.37 -3.75
C ALA A 456 -16.73 12.38 -3.81
N ALA A 457 -17.31 12.63 -4.99
CA ALA A 457 -18.76 12.57 -5.20
C ALA A 457 -19.31 11.15 -4.94
N ARG A 458 -18.63 10.11 -5.47
CA ARG A 458 -19.02 8.71 -5.24
C ARG A 458 -18.88 8.32 -3.76
N LEU A 459 -17.79 8.72 -3.09
CA LEU A 459 -17.61 8.49 -1.65
C LEU A 459 -18.71 9.18 -0.82
N LEU A 460 -19.10 10.40 -1.16
CA LEU A 460 -20.20 11.11 -0.51
C LEU A 460 -21.54 10.43 -0.75
N HIS A 461 -21.77 9.87 -1.94
CA HIS A 461 -22.96 9.10 -2.24
C HIS A 461 -23.04 7.85 -1.36
N GLU A 462 -21.96 7.06 -1.25
CA GLU A 462 -21.90 5.90 -0.34
C GLU A 462 -22.10 6.31 1.12
N ALA A 463 -21.48 7.41 1.56
CA ALA A 463 -21.69 7.95 2.91
C ALA A 463 -23.17 8.31 3.14
N SER A 464 -23.83 8.94 2.16
CA SER A 464 -25.23 9.34 2.26
C SER A 464 -26.18 8.16 2.38
N PHE A 465 -25.89 7.06 1.68
CA PHE A 465 -26.65 5.82 1.77
C PHE A 465 -26.55 5.20 3.18
N LEU A 466 -25.35 5.12 3.75
CA LEU A 466 -25.15 4.60 5.10
C LEU A 466 -25.83 5.45 6.18
N LEU A 467 -25.91 6.76 5.96
CA LEU A 467 -26.46 7.76 6.89
C LEU A 467 -27.95 8.08 6.65
N ASP A 468 -28.63 7.34 5.77
CA ASP A 468 -30.03 7.56 5.38
C ASP A 468 -30.34 9.01 4.91
N VAL A 469 -29.35 9.68 4.30
CA VAL A 469 -29.47 11.03 3.76
C VAL A 469 -30.01 10.97 2.33
N ARG A 470 -31.15 11.63 2.08
CA ARG A 470 -31.70 11.73 0.71
C ARG A 470 -30.74 12.49 -0.21
N VAL A 471 -30.46 11.89 -1.37
CA VAL A 471 -29.78 12.54 -2.49
C VAL A 471 -30.85 13.02 -3.47
N ASP A 472 -31.07 14.33 -3.54
CA ASP A 472 -31.85 14.88 -4.65
C ASP A 472 -30.99 14.72 -5.91
N LEU A 473 -31.40 13.80 -6.80
CA LEU A 473 -30.74 13.60 -8.09
C LEU A 473 -30.85 14.89 -8.90
N VAL A 474 -29.83 15.75 -8.83
CA VAL A 474 -29.62 16.76 -9.84
C VAL A 474 -29.12 16.01 -11.07
N GLN A 475 -30.01 15.75 -12.02
CA GLN A 475 -29.67 15.31 -13.37
C GLN A 475 -28.62 16.27 -13.96
N ARG A 476 -27.37 15.82 -14.08
CA ARG A 476 -26.40 16.36 -15.04
C ARG A 476 -25.51 15.25 -15.57
#